data_AF-A0A2H9PHJ5-F1
#
_entry.id   AF-A0A2H9PHJ5-F1
#
_cell.length_a   1.000
_cell.length_b   1.000
_cell.length_c   1.000
_cell.angle_alpha   90.00
_cell.angle_beta   90.00
_cell.angle_gamma   90.00
#
_symmetry.space_group_name_H-M   'P 1'
#
loop_
_entity.id
_entity.type
_entity.pdbx_description
1 polymer ?
#
loop_
_entity_poly.entity_id
_entity_poly.type
_entity_poly.pdbx_seq_one_letter_code
_entity_poly.pdbx_strand_id
1 'polypeptide(L)'
;MISEGVNLEKDKKALLEAALFMSPDPVTLNTLLKISGIESRKEIKDLLDQIKQEHEVDTKGIELAITQEGYQFKVKDSYIGQVSSLTPHSDLTDGMLRTLGLVALRQPMAQSQIVKIQGNKTYGYIQKLEKKGLITTEKVGRTKVLRTTKEFERYFGKSLNDIQENLRLVIGDEADQQLGTEVPDEGLEEDSGIENTEDQAG
;
A
#
# COMPACT_ATOMS: atom_id res chain seq x y z
N MET A 1 -30.76 -18.93 -39.38
CA MET A 1 -29.56 -19.00 -38.52
C MET A 1 -30.03 -19.44 -37.16
N ILE A 2 -29.59 -20.62 -36.73
CA ILE A 2 -30.01 -21.25 -35.49
C ILE A 2 -29.37 -20.46 -34.37
N SER A 3 -30.18 -19.93 -33.45
CA SER A 3 -29.71 -19.34 -32.20
C SER A 3 -28.94 -20.43 -31.44
N GLU A 4 -27.61 -20.31 -31.40
CA GLU A 4 -26.79 -21.10 -30.49
C GLU A 4 -27.29 -20.83 -29.07
N GLY A 5 -27.67 -21.91 -28.39
CA GLY A 5 -28.18 -21.86 -27.03
C GLY A 5 -27.16 -21.20 -26.11
N VAL A 6 -27.62 -20.14 -25.44
CA VAL A 6 -26.95 -19.49 -24.31
C VAL A 6 -26.67 -20.57 -23.26
N ASN A 7 -25.39 -20.91 -23.06
CA ASN A 7 -24.99 -21.91 -22.07
C ASN A 7 -24.85 -21.22 -20.72
N LEU A 8 -25.95 -21.16 -19.96
CA LEU A 8 -26.05 -20.40 -18.71
C LEU A 8 -24.93 -20.69 -17.69
N GLU A 9 -24.37 -21.91 -17.66
CA GLU A 9 -23.23 -22.26 -16.81
C GLU A 9 -21.93 -21.59 -17.27
N LYS A 10 -21.67 -21.66 -18.59
CA LYS A 10 -20.52 -20.99 -19.22
C LYS A 10 -20.63 -19.48 -19.10
N ASP A 11 -21.85 -18.95 -19.14
CA ASP A 11 -22.15 -17.53 -18.98
C ASP A 11 -21.91 -17.05 -17.54
N LYS A 12 -22.29 -17.84 -16.53
CA LYS A 12 -22.02 -17.52 -15.12
C LYS A 12 -20.52 -17.48 -14.83
N LYS A 13 -19.75 -18.48 -15.28
CA LYS A 13 -18.29 -18.49 -15.08
C LYS A 13 -17.63 -17.29 -15.77
N ALA A 14 -17.99 -17.03 -17.03
CA ALA A 14 -17.48 -15.88 -17.77
C ALA A 14 -17.85 -14.55 -17.09
N LEU A 15 -19.06 -14.46 -16.51
CA LEU A 15 -19.50 -13.29 -15.75
C LEU A 15 -18.69 -13.11 -14.46
N LEU A 16 -18.35 -14.19 -13.76
CA LEU A 16 -17.46 -14.14 -12.59
C LEU A 16 -16.06 -13.67 -12.98
N GLU A 17 -15.48 -14.21 -14.07
CA GLU A 17 -14.18 -13.74 -14.58
C GLU A 17 -14.22 -12.25 -14.94
N ALA A 18 -15.28 -11.79 -15.62
CA ALA A 18 -15.44 -10.39 -15.98
C ALA A 18 -15.56 -9.49 -14.74
N ALA A 19 -16.31 -9.93 -13.72
CA ALA A 19 -16.44 -9.19 -12.46
C ALA A 19 -15.10 -9.09 -11.71
N LEU A 20 -14.35 -10.18 -11.66
CA LEU A 20 -13.01 -10.22 -11.04
C LEU A 20 -11.99 -9.38 -11.80
N PHE A 21 -12.07 -9.36 -13.14
CA PHE A 21 -11.17 -8.56 -13.97
C PHE A 21 -11.42 -7.06 -13.84
N MET A 22 -12.69 -6.63 -13.72
CA MET A 22 -13.01 -5.21 -13.56
C MET A 22 -12.64 -4.67 -12.18
N SER A 23 -12.64 -5.52 -11.16
CA SER A 23 -12.43 -5.05 -9.78
C SER A 23 -10.96 -4.76 -9.51
N PRO A 24 -10.59 -3.51 -9.13
CA PRO A 24 -9.24 -3.22 -8.68
C PRO A 24 -8.95 -3.84 -7.30
N ASP A 25 -9.99 -4.06 -6.49
CA ASP A 25 -9.91 -4.58 -5.12
C ASP A 25 -10.45 -6.03 -5.02
N PRO A 26 -10.15 -6.78 -3.94
CA PRO A 26 -10.75 -8.09 -3.72
C PRO A 26 -12.28 -8.06 -3.68
N VAL A 27 -12.90 -9.01 -4.39
CA VAL A 27 -14.36 -9.15 -4.45
C VAL A 27 -14.82 -10.22 -3.47
N THR A 28 -15.73 -9.85 -2.57
CA THR A 28 -16.27 -10.80 -1.59
C THR A 28 -17.11 -11.89 -2.26
N LEU A 29 -17.16 -13.08 -1.66
CA LEU A 29 -18.01 -14.18 -2.11
C LEU A 29 -19.49 -13.77 -2.20
N ASN A 30 -19.97 -12.95 -1.26
CA ASN A 30 -21.35 -12.46 -1.25
C ASN A 30 -21.64 -11.54 -2.44
N THR A 31 -20.68 -10.71 -2.85
CA THR A 31 -20.81 -9.87 -4.05
C THR A 31 -20.86 -10.73 -5.31
N LEU A 32 -20.00 -11.75 -5.41
CA LEU A 32 -19.97 -12.66 -6.54
C LEU A 32 -21.27 -13.48 -6.67
N LEU A 33 -21.85 -13.93 -5.55
CA LEU A 33 -23.17 -14.60 -5.52
C LEU A 33 -24.26 -13.68 -6.10
N LYS A 34 -24.29 -12.41 -5.67
CA LYS A 34 -25.26 -11.42 -6.15
C LYS A 34 -25.13 -11.15 -7.66
N ILE A 35 -23.90 -10.97 -8.15
CA ILE A 35 -23.65 -10.66 -9.57
C ILE A 35 -24.01 -11.86 -10.45
N SER A 36 -23.61 -13.06 -10.05
CA SER A 36 -23.83 -14.29 -10.83
C SER A 36 -25.25 -14.84 -10.74
N GLY A 37 -26.06 -14.38 -9.78
CA GLY A 37 -27.37 -14.95 -9.48
C GLY A 37 -27.30 -16.39 -8.95
N ILE A 38 -26.14 -16.85 -8.50
CA ILE A 38 -25.95 -18.16 -7.89
C ILE A 38 -26.40 -18.10 -6.43
N GLU A 39 -27.26 -19.02 -6.01
CA GLU A 39 -27.71 -19.12 -4.62
C GLU A 39 -26.81 -20.05 -3.79
N SER A 40 -26.22 -21.05 -4.44
CA SER A 40 -25.39 -22.06 -3.78
C SER A 40 -23.96 -21.58 -3.56
N ARG A 41 -23.57 -21.46 -2.29
CA ARG A 41 -22.17 -21.19 -1.89
C ARG A 41 -21.19 -22.25 -2.37
N LYS A 42 -21.65 -23.49 -2.55
CA LYS A 42 -20.82 -24.58 -3.06
C LYS A 42 -20.57 -24.40 -4.56
N GLU A 43 -21.65 -24.18 -5.33
CA GLU A 43 -21.59 -23.99 -6.78
C GLU A 43 -20.64 -22.85 -7.17
N ILE A 44 -20.76 -21.69 -6.51
CA ILE A 44 -19.87 -20.57 -6.83
C ILE A 44 -18.41 -20.85 -6.49
N LYS A 45 -18.14 -21.60 -5.41
CA LYS A 45 -16.76 -21.98 -5.04
C LYS A 45 -16.19 -22.97 -6.05
N ASP A 46 -16.98 -23.93 -6.49
CA ASP A 46 -16.58 -24.89 -7.52
C ASP A 46 -16.24 -24.16 -8.83
N LEU A 47 -17.00 -23.12 -9.21
CA LEU A 47 -16.68 -22.28 -10.38
C LEU A 47 -15.42 -21.43 -10.17
N LEU A 48 -15.22 -20.85 -8.98
CA LEU A 48 -14.01 -20.08 -8.66
C LEU A 48 -12.76 -20.98 -8.65
N ASP A 49 -12.87 -22.20 -8.17
CA ASP A 49 -11.79 -23.20 -8.22
C ASP A 49 -11.46 -23.61 -9.66
N GLN A 50 -12.47 -23.75 -10.53
CA GLN A 50 -12.25 -23.96 -11.96
C GLN A 50 -11.52 -22.78 -12.60
N ILE A 51 -11.97 -21.53 -12.35
CA ILE A 51 -11.28 -20.33 -12.84
C ILE A 51 -9.84 -20.32 -12.34
N LYS A 52 -9.60 -20.61 -11.06
CA LYS A 52 -8.25 -20.68 -10.51
C LYS A 52 -7.36 -21.67 -11.27
N GLN A 53 -7.82 -22.90 -11.47
CA GLN A 53 -7.08 -23.93 -12.19
C GLN A 53 -6.79 -23.56 -13.64
N GLU A 54 -7.73 -22.91 -14.33
CA GLU A 54 -7.56 -22.45 -15.72
C GLU A 54 -6.51 -21.34 -15.86
N HIS A 55 -6.25 -20.58 -14.79
CA HIS A 55 -5.25 -19.52 -14.75
C HIS A 55 -3.92 -19.95 -14.10
N GLU A 56 -3.84 -21.11 -13.44
CA GLU A 56 -2.59 -21.62 -12.84
C GLU A 56 -1.54 -22.04 -13.88
N VAL A 57 -1.94 -22.40 -15.09
CA VAL A 57 -1.02 -22.88 -16.16
C VAL A 57 0.03 -21.84 -16.61
N ASP A 58 1.19 -22.32 -17.06
CA ASP A 58 2.36 -21.49 -17.41
C ASP A 58 2.11 -20.45 -18.52
N THR A 59 1.14 -20.72 -19.39
CA THR A 59 0.78 -19.83 -20.51
C THR A 59 -0.06 -18.62 -20.08
N LYS A 60 -0.45 -18.54 -18.80
CA LYS A 60 -1.24 -17.44 -18.23
C LYS A 60 -0.37 -16.56 -17.34
N GLY A 61 -0.45 -15.24 -17.55
CA GLY A 61 0.30 -14.23 -16.79
C GLY A 61 -0.41 -13.67 -15.56
N ILE A 62 -1.69 -14.04 -15.36
CA ILE A 62 -2.50 -13.66 -14.20
C ILE A 62 -2.99 -14.90 -13.48
N GLU A 63 -3.38 -14.75 -12.22
CA GLU A 63 -3.90 -15.82 -11.36
C GLU A 63 -5.01 -15.31 -10.45
N LEU A 64 -5.90 -16.21 -10.04
CA LEU A 64 -6.94 -15.91 -9.06
C LEU A 64 -6.40 -16.10 -7.65
N ALA A 65 -6.17 -14.99 -6.94
CA ALA A 65 -5.72 -14.98 -5.55
C ALA A 65 -6.92 -15.01 -4.59
N ILE A 66 -6.78 -15.79 -3.51
CA ILE A 66 -7.73 -15.84 -2.39
C ILE A 66 -7.11 -15.11 -1.21
N THR A 67 -7.77 -14.07 -0.73
CA THR A 67 -7.35 -13.23 0.39
C THR A 67 -8.38 -13.29 1.52
N GLN A 68 -8.08 -12.69 2.67
CA GLN A 68 -9.06 -12.55 3.74
C GLN A 68 -10.27 -11.68 3.33
N GLU A 69 -10.04 -10.73 2.41
CA GLU A 69 -11.05 -9.77 1.92
C GLU A 69 -11.91 -10.35 0.78
N GLY A 70 -11.43 -11.39 0.08
CA GLY A 70 -12.14 -12.02 -1.01
C GLY A 70 -11.24 -12.55 -2.12
N TYR A 71 -11.78 -12.58 -3.34
CA TYR A 71 -11.15 -13.11 -4.55
C TYR A 71 -10.70 -11.98 -5.47
N GLN A 72 -9.50 -12.09 -6.04
CA GLN A 72 -8.94 -11.03 -6.90
C GLN A 72 -8.06 -11.63 -8.00
N PHE A 73 -8.15 -11.13 -9.22
CA PHE A 73 -7.12 -11.41 -10.22
C PHE A 73 -5.86 -10.59 -9.93
N LYS A 74 -4.71 -11.25 -9.97
CA LYS A 74 -3.38 -10.64 -9.82
C LYS A 74 -2.47 -11.07 -10.94
N VAL A 75 -1.48 -10.23 -11.26
CA VAL A 75 -0.36 -10.65 -12.10
C VAL A 75 0.48 -11.64 -11.32
N LYS A 76 0.88 -12.76 -11.94
CA LYS A 76 1.76 -13.75 -11.31
C LYS A 76 3.14 -13.14 -11.01
N ASP A 77 3.77 -13.59 -9.94
CA ASP A 77 5.09 -13.11 -9.51
C ASP A 77 6.18 -13.25 -10.58
N SER A 78 6.07 -14.24 -11.47
CA SER A 78 7.00 -14.42 -12.60
C SER A 78 6.97 -13.28 -13.62
N TYR A 79 5.87 -12.52 -13.68
CA TYR A 79 5.63 -11.44 -14.64
C TYR A 79 5.55 -10.05 -13.99
N ILE A 80 5.37 -9.96 -12.67
CA ILE A 80 5.14 -8.68 -11.98
C ILE A 80 6.30 -7.70 -12.21
N GLY A 81 7.54 -8.18 -12.24
CA GLY A 81 8.72 -7.33 -12.46
C GLY A 81 8.71 -6.62 -13.81
N GLN A 82 8.22 -7.27 -14.86
CA GLN A 82 8.21 -6.75 -16.22
C GLN A 82 7.03 -5.80 -16.48
N VAL A 83 5.92 -5.96 -15.76
CA VAL A 83 4.68 -5.18 -16.00
C VAL A 83 4.35 -4.18 -14.89
N SER A 84 5.12 -4.16 -13.79
CA SER A 84 4.94 -3.24 -12.66
C SER A 84 4.95 -1.76 -13.08
N SER A 85 5.65 -1.41 -14.15
CA SER A 85 5.68 -0.06 -14.74
C SER A 85 4.37 0.36 -15.43
N LEU A 86 3.42 -0.56 -15.57
CA LEU A 86 2.07 -0.26 -16.06
C LEU A 86 1.08 -0.01 -14.92
N THR A 87 1.50 -0.24 -13.66
CA THR A 87 0.67 0.16 -12.52
C THR A 87 0.47 1.67 -12.53
N PRO A 88 -0.64 2.18 -11.95
CA PRO A 88 -0.85 3.61 -11.78
C PRO A 88 0.26 4.31 -10.98
N HIS A 89 1.22 3.54 -10.44
CA HIS A 89 2.29 4.00 -9.56
C HIS A 89 3.69 3.98 -10.18
N SER A 90 3.78 3.76 -11.49
CA SER A 90 5.03 3.63 -12.24
C SER A 90 5.90 4.89 -12.32
N ASP A 91 5.37 6.00 -11.85
CA ASP A 91 6.04 7.29 -11.69
C ASP A 91 6.85 7.40 -10.39
N LEU A 92 6.86 6.36 -9.55
CA LEU A 92 7.75 6.22 -8.39
C LEU A 92 8.92 5.28 -8.72
N THR A 93 10.14 5.80 -8.61
CA THR A 93 11.34 4.95 -8.74
C THR A 93 11.51 4.07 -7.50
N ASP A 94 12.31 3.00 -7.60
CA ASP A 94 12.64 2.14 -6.44
C ASP A 94 13.17 2.92 -5.25
N GLY A 95 13.96 3.98 -5.49
CA GLY A 95 14.47 4.85 -4.45
C GLY A 95 13.34 5.64 -3.75
N MET A 96 12.37 6.13 -4.52
CA MET A 96 11.20 6.82 -3.99
C MET A 96 10.29 5.86 -3.21
N LEU A 97 10.05 4.66 -3.73
CA LEU A 97 9.28 3.63 -3.04
C LEU A 97 9.94 3.22 -1.72
N ARG A 98 11.26 3.02 -1.71
CA ARG A 98 12.02 2.72 -0.49
C ARG A 98 11.96 3.87 0.51
N THR A 99 12.13 5.13 0.09
CA THR A 99 11.98 6.30 0.96
C THR A 99 10.58 6.35 1.56
N LEU A 100 9.56 6.17 0.73
CA LEU A 100 8.16 6.24 1.12
C LEU A 100 7.76 5.11 2.08
N GLY A 101 8.28 3.90 1.86
CA GLY A 101 8.10 2.75 2.75
C GLY A 101 8.69 2.99 4.15
N LEU A 102 9.90 3.57 4.24
CA LEU A 102 10.49 3.94 5.53
C LEU A 102 9.61 4.98 6.27
N VAL A 103 9.15 6.01 5.57
CA VAL A 103 8.26 7.03 6.15
C VAL A 103 6.94 6.39 6.60
N ALA A 104 6.30 5.59 5.76
CA ALA A 104 5.04 4.91 6.11
C ALA A 104 5.19 4.05 7.36
N LEU A 105 6.28 3.29 7.46
CA LEU A 105 6.55 2.37 8.56
C LEU A 105 6.91 3.08 9.87
N ARG A 106 7.62 4.21 9.82
CA ARG A 106 8.25 4.87 10.99
C ARG A 106 7.82 6.30 11.25
N GLN A 107 6.82 6.82 10.54
CA GLN A 107 6.37 8.19 10.76
C GLN A 107 5.92 8.44 12.21
N PRO A 108 6.24 9.61 12.81
CA PRO A 108 7.06 10.69 12.24
C PRO A 108 8.54 10.29 12.12
N MET A 109 9.16 10.59 10.97
CA MET A 109 10.57 10.24 10.73
C MET A 109 11.39 11.45 10.30
N ALA A 110 12.57 11.65 10.87
CA ALA A 110 13.43 12.77 10.49
C ALA A 110 14.12 12.50 9.14
N GLN A 111 14.19 13.53 8.29
CA GLN A 111 14.87 13.48 6.99
C GLN A 111 16.32 13.00 7.11
N SER A 112 17.03 13.45 8.14
CA SER A 112 18.40 13.04 8.45
C SER A 112 18.54 11.54 8.68
N GLN A 113 17.57 10.90 9.34
CA GLN A 113 17.56 9.45 9.57
C GLN A 113 17.40 8.68 8.25
N ILE A 114 16.48 9.13 7.38
CA ILE A 114 16.26 8.50 6.08
C ILE A 114 17.51 8.65 5.19
N VAL A 115 18.15 9.81 5.21
CA VAL A 115 19.40 10.08 4.48
C VAL A 115 20.55 9.21 5.01
N LYS A 116 20.62 8.98 6.33
CA LYS A 116 21.62 8.07 6.93
C LYS A 116 21.45 6.63 6.40
N ILE A 117 20.22 6.20 6.13
CA ILE A 117 19.89 4.86 5.64
C ILE A 117 20.11 4.73 4.12
N GLN A 118 19.58 5.67 3.32
CA GLN A 118 19.51 5.55 1.85
C GLN A 118 20.52 6.44 1.09
N GLY A 119 21.27 7.27 1.81
CA GLY A 119 22.28 8.18 1.25
C GLY A 119 21.72 9.49 0.68
N ASN A 120 22.60 10.30 0.10
CA ASN A 120 22.30 11.68 -0.30
C ASN A 120 21.28 11.81 -1.45
N LYS A 121 21.01 10.75 -2.22
CA LYS A 121 19.99 10.81 -3.28
C LYS A 121 18.57 10.99 -2.71
N THR A 122 18.36 10.61 -1.45
CA THR A 122 17.09 10.72 -0.72
C THR A 122 16.53 12.13 -0.66
N TYR A 123 17.37 13.16 -0.61
CA TYR A 123 16.89 14.55 -0.64
C TYR A 123 16.03 14.82 -1.89
N GLY A 124 16.46 14.33 -3.05
CA GLY A 124 15.70 14.48 -4.30
C GLY A 124 14.43 13.62 -4.34
N TYR A 125 14.44 12.44 -3.69
CA TYR A 125 13.25 11.60 -3.58
C TYR A 125 12.19 12.25 -2.70
N ILE A 126 12.57 12.79 -1.54
CA ILE A 126 11.67 13.49 -0.62
C ILE A 126 11.01 14.68 -1.33
N GLN A 127 11.77 15.51 -2.04
CA GLN A 127 11.20 16.63 -2.81
C GLN A 127 10.17 16.18 -3.85
N LYS A 128 10.44 15.08 -4.56
CA LYS A 128 9.50 14.54 -5.56
C LYS A 128 8.25 13.95 -4.90
N LEU A 129 8.39 13.23 -3.79
CA LEU A 129 7.28 12.65 -3.04
C LEU A 129 6.38 13.73 -2.42
N GLU A 130 6.98 14.79 -1.88
CA GLU A 130 6.26 15.96 -1.36
C GLU A 130 5.51 16.70 -2.48
N LYS A 131 6.14 16.91 -3.64
CA LYS A 131 5.48 17.51 -4.82
C LYS A 131 4.30 16.67 -5.33
N LYS A 132 4.37 15.34 -5.20
CA LYS A 132 3.27 14.42 -5.51
C LYS A 132 2.18 14.40 -4.43
N GLY A 133 2.38 15.08 -3.31
CA GLY A 133 1.45 15.09 -2.19
C GLY A 133 1.42 13.78 -1.39
N LEU A 134 2.33 12.83 -1.64
CA LEU A 134 2.36 11.53 -0.95
C LEU A 134 2.94 11.63 0.47
N ILE A 135 3.75 12.66 0.73
CA ILE A 135 4.26 12.98 2.05
C ILE A 135 4.08 14.46 2.36
N THR A 136 4.11 14.78 3.65
CA THR A 136 4.27 16.15 4.16
C THR A 136 5.60 16.28 4.87
N THR A 137 6.20 17.47 4.83
CA THR A 137 7.40 17.79 5.60
C THR A 137 7.13 18.97 6.53
N GLU A 138 7.55 18.84 7.78
CA GLU A 138 7.50 19.91 8.78
C GLU A 138 8.92 20.24 9.24
N LYS A 139 9.28 21.52 9.29
CA LYS A 139 10.62 21.92 9.73
C LYS A 139 10.69 21.88 11.25
N VAL A 140 11.57 21.06 11.79
CA VAL A 140 11.84 20.94 13.23
C VAL A 140 13.33 21.19 13.46
N GLY A 141 13.64 22.36 14.04
CA GLY A 141 15.02 22.81 14.22
C GLY A 141 15.80 22.87 12.90
N ARG A 142 16.83 22.03 12.78
CA ARG A 142 17.74 21.94 11.62
C ARG A 142 17.36 20.86 10.60
N THR A 143 16.32 20.08 10.87
CA THR A 143 15.88 18.97 10.00
C THR A 143 14.40 19.13 9.60
N LYS A 144 13.92 18.20 8.78
CA LYS A 144 12.51 18.06 8.43
C LYS A 144 12.00 16.75 9.02
N VAL A 145 10.78 16.76 9.56
CA VAL A 145 10.05 15.57 9.98
C VAL A 145 9.02 15.22 8.91
N LEU A 146 8.95 13.95 8.54
CA LEU A 146 8.16 13.43 7.43
C LEU A 146 6.99 12.57 7.93
N ARG A 147 5.85 12.69 7.25
CA ARG A 147 4.64 11.87 7.43
C ARG A 147 4.00 11.55 6.09
N THR A 148 3.30 10.43 5.97
CA THR A 148 2.45 10.14 4.80
C THR A 148 1.17 10.97 4.86
N THR A 149 0.52 11.16 3.72
CA THR A 149 -0.74 11.92 3.63
C THR A 149 -1.95 11.03 3.39
N LYS A 150 -3.14 11.63 3.29
CA LYS A 150 -4.33 10.93 2.77
C LYS A 150 -4.25 10.63 1.28
N GLU A 151 -3.48 11.41 0.53
CA GLU A 151 -3.24 11.11 -0.88
C GLU A 151 -2.38 9.86 -1.04
N PHE A 152 -1.47 9.57 -0.11
CA PHE A 152 -0.75 8.30 -0.08
C PHE A 152 -1.68 7.08 0.03
N GLU A 153 -2.64 7.09 0.95
CA GLU A 153 -3.61 5.99 1.08
C GLU A 153 -4.47 5.84 -0.18
N ARG A 154 -4.94 6.97 -0.74
CA ARG A 154 -5.70 7.01 -2.01
C ARG A 154 -4.88 6.44 -3.16
N TYR A 155 -3.63 6.84 -3.23
CA TYR A 155 -2.70 6.43 -4.27
C TYR A 155 -2.53 4.91 -4.20
N PHE A 156 -2.17 4.32 -3.06
CA PHE A 156 -1.97 2.87 -2.97
C PHE A 156 -3.27 2.04 -2.84
N GLY A 157 -4.43 2.69 -2.79
CA GLY A 157 -5.73 2.01 -2.64
C GLY A 157 -5.89 1.24 -1.32
N LYS A 158 -5.05 1.52 -0.32
CA LYS A 158 -5.02 0.78 0.95
C LYS A 158 -4.85 1.73 2.12
N SER A 159 -5.34 1.34 3.29
CA SER A 159 -5.11 2.12 4.50
C SER A 159 -3.62 2.07 4.88
N LEU A 160 -3.16 3.10 5.58
CA LEU A 160 -1.78 3.13 6.10
C LEU A 160 -1.49 1.90 6.97
N ASN A 161 -2.45 1.44 7.77
CA ASN A 161 -2.28 0.27 8.64
C ASN A 161 -2.02 -1.00 7.82
N ASP A 162 -2.82 -1.25 6.78
CA ASP A 162 -2.63 -2.42 5.91
C ASP A 162 -1.27 -2.38 5.23
N ILE A 163 -0.83 -1.20 4.80
CA ILE A 163 0.49 -1.01 4.18
C ILE A 163 1.60 -1.27 5.21
N GLN A 164 1.48 -0.76 6.43
CA GLN A 164 2.46 -0.96 7.50
C GLN A 164 2.60 -2.43 7.90
N GLU A 165 1.51 -3.18 7.98
CA GLU A 165 1.53 -4.62 8.26
C GLU A 165 2.33 -5.37 7.20
N ASN A 166 2.06 -5.08 5.92
CA ASN A 166 2.81 -5.68 4.81
C ASN A 166 4.30 -5.27 4.84
N LEU A 167 4.61 -4.00 5.07
CA LEU A 167 6.00 -3.53 5.12
C LEU A 167 6.80 -4.14 6.28
N ARG A 168 6.18 -4.38 7.44
CA ARG A 168 6.84 -5.05 8.57
C ARG A 168 7.35 -6.43 8.19
N LEU A 169 6.59 -7.17 7.39
CA LEU A 169 6.98 -8.50 6.92
C LEU A 169 8.14 -8.48 5.92
N VAL A 170 8.32 -7.38 5.19
CA VAL A 170 9.28 -7.30 4.07
C VAL A 170 10.59 -6.59 4.47
N ILE A 171 10.52 -5.51 5.26
CA ILE A 171 11.68 -4.65 5.57
C ILE A 171 11.78 -4.26 7.05
N GLY A 172 10.99 -4.87 7.94
CA GLY A 172 10.95 -4.52 9.36
C GLY A 172 12.32 -4.66 10.03
N ASP A 173 12.94 -5.83 9.89
CA ASP A 173 14.20 -6.17 10.55
C ASP A 173 15.39 -5.35 10.02
N GLU A 174 15.44 -5.08 8.71
CA GLU A 174 16.50 -4.26 8.09
C GLU A 174 16.43 -2.80 8.53
N ALA A 175 15.21 -2.26 8.63
CA ALA A 175 14.98 -0.90 9.10
C ALA A 175 15.38 -0.75 10.58
N ASP A 176 15.07 -1.73 11.43
CA ASP A 176 15.43 -1.72 12.85
C ASP A 176 16.94 -1.80 13.09
N GLN A 177 17.65 -2.66 12.36
CA GLN A 177 19.10 -2.80 12.49
C GLN A 177 19.86 -1.53 12.08
N GLN A 178 19.36 -0.78 11.10
CA GLN A 178 20.00 0.44 10.60
C GLN A 178 19.64 1.69 11.42
N LEU A 179 18.53 1.66 12.17
CA LEU A 179 18.06 2.78 13.00
C LEU A 179 18.50 2.70 14.47
N GLY A 180 19.05 1.57 14.93
CA GLY A 180 19.71 1.37 16.23
C GLY A 180 19.36 2.37 17.33
N THR A 181 18.33 2.07 18.14
CA THR A 181 17.99 2.64 19.46
C THR A 181 18.42 4.10 19.72
N GLU A 182 18.11 5.05 18.85
CA GLU A 182 18.10 6.47 19.23
C GLU A 182 16.66 6.84 19.58
N VAL A 183 16.39 6.85 20.89
CA VAL A 183 15.20 7.49 21.47
C VAL A 183 15.22 8.96 21.01
N PRO A 184 14.08 9.56 20.62
CA PRO A 184 14.02 11.00 20.39
C PRO A 184 14.58 11.71 21.63
N ASP A 185 15.52 12.63 21.42
CA ASP A 185 16.01 13.54 22.45
C ASP A 185 14.80 14.26 23.07
N GLU A 186 14.36 13.81 24.25
CA GLU A 186 13.41 14.51 25.11
C GLU A 186 14.11 15.76 25.68
N GLY A 187 14.38 16.72 24.80
CA GLY A 187 14.83 18.06 25.12
C GLY A 187 13.68 19.04 24.95
N LEU A 188 12.54 18.77 25.60
CA LEU A 188 11.48 19.75 25.84
C LEU A 188 11.46 20.02 27.34
N GLU A 189 12.40 20.82 27.83
CA GLU A 189 12.19 21.51 29.10
C GLU A 189 11.47 22.84 28.83
N GLU A 190 10.42 23.01 29.63
CA GLU A 190 9.40 24.03 29.58
C GLU A 190 9.99 25.42 29.81
N ASP A 191 9.60 26.36 28.94
CA ASP A 191 9.75 27.79 29.19
C ASP A 191 8.83 28.18 30.36
N SER A 192 9.35 28.06 31.58
CA SER A 192 8.72 28.63 32.77
C SER A 192 9.11 30.09 32.88
N GLY A 193 8.39 30.93 32.13
CA GLY A 193 8.28 32.35 32.42
C GLY A 193 7.69 32.52 33.83
N ILE A 194 8.52 32.96 34.77
CA ILE A 194 8.06 33.62 35.99
C ILE A 194 8.59 35.05 35.93
N GLU A 195 7.71 35.96 35.53
CA GLU A 195 7.81 37.38 35.88
C GLU A 195 7.80 37.50 37.41
N ASN A 196 8.87 38.06 37.97
CA ASN A 196 8.80 38.69 39.29
C ASN A 196 8.79 40.21 39.07
N THR A 197 7.58 40.75 39.02
CA THR A 197 7.30 42.14 39.38
C THR A 197 7.25 42.30 40.90
N GLU A 198 7.59 43.52 41.33
CA GLU A 198 7.47 44.09 42.69
C GLU A 198 8.60 43.77 43.68
N ASP A 199 9.08 44.67 44.55
CA ASP A 199 9.10 46.14 44.65
C ASP A 199 10.04 46.45 45.85
N GLN A 200 10.64 47.66 45.86
CA GLN A 200 11.23 48.40 47.00
C GLN A 200 12.49 47.91 47.74
N ALA A 201 13.56 48.72 47.69
CA ALA A 201 13.92 49.68 48.76
C ALA A 201 15.39 50.14 48.62
N GLY A 202 15.60 51.46 48.55
CA GLY A 202 16.92 52.11 48.58
C GLY A 202 16.93 53.49 47.98
#